data_AF-A0A369QTL1-F1
#
_entry.id   AF-A0A369QTL1-F1
#
_cell.length_a   1.000
_cell.length_b   1.000
_cell.length_c   1.000
_cell.angle_alpha   90.00
_cell.angle_beta   90.00
_cell.angle_gamma   90.00
#
_symmetry.space_group_name_H-M   'P 1'
#
loop_
_entity.id
_entity.type
_entity.pdbx_description
1 polymer ?
#
loop_
_entity_poly.entity_id
_entity_poly.type
_entity_poly.pdbx_seq_one_letter_code
_entity_poly.pdbx_strand_id
1 'polypeptide(L)'
;MTSARTLAALVVAVAAGVAHFAAGPLAAQTGQPTPDGSGAVTVEQVAPLAEALGIDELMPIMRDEGLDYGADLARDMFPGRGGARWTAQVARIYDTDRMRREMQRGMAARLEPGTIDALLQFFESDLGRRIVGLELSARRALLDPGVEEASEEAAAELEASGDPRFDLLRSFVEANDLVEMNVVGALNSNWAFYQGLDAGGAFDGQLTEEQMLADVWAQEEQIRAETRDWVYAYLGMAYQPLSDDELAAYTALSETPEGEALNAALFAAFDEMFTRISRELGLAAATFMAGEDI
;
A
#
# COMPACT_ATOMS: atom_id res chain seq x y z
N MET A 1 -0.48 -31.26 15.80
CA MET A 1 -0.34 -31.04 14.35
C MET A 1 -1.24 -29.89 13.90
N THR A 2 -1.19 -28.77 14.63
CA THR A 2 -2.15 -27.66 14.51
C THR A 2 -1.44 -26.30 14.47
N SER A 3 -0.10 -26.27 14.46
CA SER A 3 0.70 -25.04 14.59
C SER A 3 1.11 -24.40 13.26
N ALA A 4 0.96 -25.08 12.12
CA ALA A 4 1.34 -24.53 10.81
C ALA A 4 0.16 -23.82 10.08
N ARG A 5 -1.09 -24.09 10.48
CA ARG A 5 -2.28 -23.48 9.87
C ARG A 5 -2.66 -22.14 10.49
N THR A 6 -2.17 -21.83 11.69
CA THR A 6 -2.51 -20.59 12.40
C THR A 6 -1.62 -19.42 11.97
N LEU A 7 -0.36 -19.66 11.58
CA LEU A 7 0.52 -18.61 11.04
C LEU A 7 0.10 -18.14 9.62
N ALA A 8 -0.51 -19.02 8.82
CA ALA A 8 -0.94 -18.68 7.47
C ALA A 8 -2.20 -17.79 7.41
N ALA A 9 -3.01 -17.77 8.47
CA ALA A 9 -4.20 -16.91 8.56
C ALA A 9 -3.88 -15.53 9.18
N LEU A 10 -2.68 -15.38 9.74
CA LEU A 10 -2.25 -14.25 10.55
C LEU A 10 -1.73 -13.04 9.75
N VAL A 11 -1.30 -13.33 8.52
CA VAL A 11 -0.69 -12.37 7.58
C VAL A 11 -1.74 -11.79 6.63
N VAL A 12 -2.91 -12.42 6.56
CA VAL A 12 -4.04 -12.07 5.67
C VAL A 12 -4.76 -10.79 6.13
N ALA A 13 -4.74 -10.46 7.42
CA ALA A 13 -5.42 -9.26 7.93
C ALA A 13 -4.73 -7.94 7.53
N VAL A 14 -3.46 -7.98 7.08
CA VAL A 14 -2.82 -6.84 6.38
C VAL A 14 -3.17 -6.83 4.92
N ALA A 15 -3.28 -8.01 4.31
CA ALA A 15 -3.51 -8.11 2.88
C ALA A 15 -4.89 -7.58 2.45
N ALA A 16 -5.88 -7.57 3.36
CA ALA A 16 -7.22 -7.05 3.10
C ALA A 16 -7.41 -5.57 3.49
N GLY A 17 -6.98 -5.11 4.68
CA GLY A 17 -7.08 -3.68 5.05
C GLY A 17 -6.08 -2.77 4.32
N VAL A 18 -5.21 -3.40 3.54
CA VAL A 18 -4.06 -2.83 2.89
C VAL A 18 -3.81 -3.70 1.63
N ALA A 19 -4.42 -3.32 0.52
CA ALA A 19 -3.70 -3.50 -0.74
C ALA A 19 -2.39 -2.68 -0.60
N HIS A 20 -1.28 -3.37 -0.34
CA HIS A 20 0.06 -2.77 -0.35
C HIS A 20 0.94 -3.44 -1.37
N PHE A 21 1.01 -2.82 -2.52
CA PHE A 21 2.19 -2.41 -3.30
C PHE A 21 3.49 -3.18 -3.33
N ALA A 22 3.81 -3.84 -4.49
CA ALA A 22 4.94 -3.63 -5.46
C ALA A 22 5.75 -4.80 -6.13
N ALA A 23 5.54 -4.95 -7.47
CA ALA A 23 6.36 -5.53 -8.59
C ALA A 23 7.34 -6.76 -8.54
N GLY A 24 7.18 -7.68 -9.52
CA GLY A 24 8.13 -8.73 -9.93
C GLY A 24 9.44 -8.19 -10.56
N PRO A 25 10.30 -9.06 -11.15
CA PRO A 25 11.74 -8.85 -11.19
C PRO A 25 12.16 -7.73 -12.15
N LEU A 26 12.60 -6.61 -11.59
CA LEU A 26 13.45 -5.66 -12.31
C LEU A 26 14.82 -6.31 -12.53
N ALA A 27 15.14 -6.56 -13.79
CA ALA A 27 16.49 -6.86 -14.21
C ALA A 27 17.45 -5.81 -13.63
N ALA A 28 18.45 -6.28 -12.89
CA ALA A 28 19.53 -5.46 -12.38
C ALA A 28 20.27 -4.79 -13.55
N GLN A 29 19.89 -3.55 -13.87
CA GLN A 29 20.79 -2.62 -14.54
C GLN A 29 21.54 -1.85 -13.47
N THR A 30 22.76 -2.29 -13.19
CA THR A 30 23.77 -1.49 -12.50
C THR A 30 24.18 -0.32 -13.39
N GLY A 31 23.32 0.67 -13.51
CA GLY A 31 23.66 2.00 -13.98
C GLY A 31 23.82 2.90 -12.77
N GLN A 32 25.05 3.27 -12.41
CA GLN A 32 25.23 4.43 -11.54
C GLN A 32 24.65 5.64 -12.29
N PRO A 33 23.79 6.46 -11.66
CA PRO A 33 23.36 7.71 -12.27
C PRO A 33 24.59 8.61 -12.39
N THR A 34 25.03 8.86 -13.62
CA THR A 34 25.91 9.99 -13.90
C THR A 34 25.08 11.27 -13.63
N PRO A 35 25.51 12.16 -12.73
CA PRO A 35 24.80 13.40 -12.50
C PRO A 35 25.12 14.35 -13.65
N ASP A 36 24.34 14.28 -14.73
CA ASP A 36 24.24 15.41 -15.64
C ASP A 36 23.34 16.46 -15.01
N GLY A 37 23.84 17.69 -14.92
CA GLY A 37 23.26 18.81 -14.18
C GLY A 37 21.99 19.42 -14.79
N SER A 38 20.97 18.61 -15.10
CA SER A 38 19.58 19.05 -15.08
C SER A 38 19.01 18.76 -13.69
N GLY A 39 18.61 19.82 -12.98
CA GLY A 39 18.37 19.81 -11.55
C GLY A 39 17.43 18.72 -11.06
N ALA A 40 17.92 17.88 -10.14
CA ALA A 40 17.10 16.92 -9.42
C ALA A 40 15.90 17.63 -8.77
N VAL A 41 14.72 17.04 -8.92
CA VAL A 41 13.50 17.51 -8.26
C VAL A 41 13.71 17.47 -6.75
N THR A 42 13.39 18.57 -6.07
CA THR A 42 13.45 18.65 -4.61
C THR A 42 12.10 18.34 -3.97
N VAL A 43 12.12 18.03 -2.67
CA VAL A 43 10.88 17.84 -1.87
C VAL A 43 9.99 19.09 -1.93
N GLU A 44 10.59 20.28 -1.93
CA GLU A 44 9.85 21.54 -2.04
C GLU A 44 9.14 21.68 -3.40
N GLN A 45 9.70 21.12 -4.48
CA GLN A 45 9.06 21.14 -5.80
C GLN A 45 7.91 20.13 -5.91
N VAL A 46 7.97 19.01 -5.19
CA VAL A 46 6.90 18.00 -5.17
C VAL A 46 5.78 18.34 -4.19
N ALA A 47 6.07 19.13 -3.14
CA ALA A 47 5.11 19.40 -2.07
C ALA A 47 3.72 19.84 -2.56
N PRO A 48 3.56 20.74 -3.54
CA PRO A 48 2.23 21.10 -4.06
C PRO A 48 1.50 19.92 -4.71
N LEU A 49 2.21 19.05 -5.43
CA LEU A 49 1.62 17.86 -6.04
C LEU A 49 1.22 16.83 -4.98
N ALA A 50 2.06 16.62 -3.95
CA ALA A 50 1.71 15.76 -2.83
C ALA A 50 0.48 16.26 -2.07
N GLU A 51 0.32 17.58 -1.92
CA GLU A 51 -0.88 18.21 -1.36
C GLU A 51 -2.10 17.98 -2.27
N ALA A 52 -1.96 18.22 -3.58
CA ALA A 52 -3.05 18.02 -4.55
C ALA A 52 -3.52 16.55 -4.63
N LEU A 53 -2.64 15.59 -4.36
CA LEU A 53 -2.92 14.15 -4.28
C LEU A 53 -3.47 13.71 -2.90
N GLY A 54 -3.61 14.63 -1.95
CA GLY A 54 -4.18 14.32 -0.63
C GLY A 54 -3.27 13.46 0.26
N ILE A 55 -1.94 13.51 0.06
CA ILE A 55 -0.99 12.70 0.83
C ILE A 55 -1.08 13.04 2.32
N ASP A 56 -1.30 14.30 2.68
CA ASP A 56 -1.39 14.75 4.08
C ASP A 56 -2.61 14.18 4.80
N GLU A 57 -3.75 14.09 4.11
CA GLU A 57 -4.99 13.52 4.58
C GLU A 57 -4.96 11.99 4.61
N LEU A 58 -4.18 11.39 3.72
CA LEU A 58 -4.02 9.94 3.63
C LEU A 58 -3.21 9.38 4.81
N MET A 59 -2.15 10.06 5.27
CA MET A 59 -1.27 9.51 6.31
C MET A 59 -2.01 9.17 7.63
N PRO A 60 -2.92 10.01 8.16
CA PRO A 60 -3.72 9.65 9.33
C PRO A 60 -4.63 8.45 9.11
N ILE A 61 -5.25 8.32 7.92
CA ILE A 61 -6.09 7.15 7.60
C ILE A 61 -5.26 5.87 7.67
N MET A 62 -4.09 5.88 7.02
CA MET A 62 -3.16 4.75 7.02
C MET A 62 -2.59 4.43 8.40
N ARG A 63 -2.46 5.44 9.26
CA ARG A 63 -2.09 5.22 10.67
C ARG A 63 -3.19 4.46 11.39
N ASP A 64 -4.46 4.83 11.19
CA ASP A 64 -5.59 4.15 11.81
C ASP A 64 -5.66 2.69 11.31
N GLU A 65 -5.54 2.47 9.99
CA GLU A 65 -5.39 1.13 9.37
C GLU A 65 -4.26 0.33 10.05
N GLY A 66 -3.09 0.94 10.21
CA GLY A 66 -1.92 0.32 10.82
C GLY A 66 -2.05 0.01 12.32
N LEU A 67 -2.83 0.80 13.05
CA LEU A 67 -3.10 0.56 14.47
C LEU A 67 -4.06 -0.62 14.66
N ASP A 68 -5.07 -0.73 13.82
CA ASP A 68 -6.00 -1.85 13.81
C ASP A 68 -5.28 -3.14 13.43
N TYR A 69 -4.48 -3.11 12.35
CA TYR A 69 -3.62 -4.24 12.01
C TYR A 69 -2.67 -4.60 13.16
N GLY A 70 -2.02 -3.62 13.78
CA GLY A 70 -1.16 -3.87 14.92
C GLY A 70 -1.89 -4.60 16.05
N ALA A 71 -3.16 -4.25 16.33
CA ALA A 71 -3.97 -4.93 17.33
C ALA A 71 -4.24 -6.40 16.96
N ASP A 72 -4.53 -6.65 15.68
CA ASP A 72 -4.71 -8.00 15.15
C ASP A 72 -3.43 -8.80 15.28
N LEU A 73 -2.30 -8.28 14.79
CA LEU A 73 -0.99 -8.92 14.89
C LEU A 73 -0.64 -9.36 16.33
N ALA A 74 -0.95 -8.51 17.34
CA ALA A 74 -0.71 -8.84 18.73
C ALA A 74 -1.64 -9.92 19.28
N ARG A 75 -2.92 -9.92 18.90
CA ARG A 75 -3.89 -10.97 19.28
C ARG A 75 -3.41 -12.34 18.82
N ASP A 76 -2.75 -12.33 17.70
CA ASP A 76 -2.47 -13.45 16.87
C ASP A 76 -1.10 -14.08 17.14
N MET A 77 -0.05 -13.25 17.24
CA MET A 77 1.32 -13.72 17.44
C MET A 77 1.69 -13.89 18.92
N PHE A 78 1.20 -13.00 19.79
CA PHE A 78 1.59 -12.95 21.20
C PHE A 78 0.39 -12.60 22.10
N PRO A 79 -0.66 -13.44 22.12
CA PRO A 79 -1.92 -13.16 22.80
C PRO A 79 -1.71 -12.79 24.27
N GLY A 80 -2.25 -11.63 24.66
CA GLY A 80 -2.21 -11.14 26.03
C GLY A 80 -0.90 -10.46 26.46
N ARG A 81 0.10 -10.34 25.58
CA ARG A 81 1.43 -9.80 25.93
C ARG A 81 1.72 -8.38 25.46
N GLY A 82 1.05 -7.90 24.41
CA GLY A 82 1.36 -6.58 23.82
C GLY A 82 1.02 -5.40 24.72
N GLY A 83 -0.25 -5.33 25.16
CA GLY A 83 -0.78 -4.26 26.00
C GLY A 83 -0.49 -2.85 25.46
N ALA A 84 -0.45 -1.87 26.36
CA ALA A 84 -0.18 -0.46 26.00
C ALA A 84 1.22 -0.24 25.39
N ARG A 85 2.20 -1.11 25.71
CA ARG A 85 3.57 -1.00 25.20
C ARG A 85 3.62 -1.32 23.70
N TRP A 86 2.93 -2.37 23.27
CA TRP A 86 2.79 -2.71 21.85
C TRP A 86 2.05 -1.60 21.09
N THR A 87 0.89 -1.16 21.59
CA THR A 87 0.14 -0.06 20.96
C THR A 87 1.01 1.19 20.80
N ALA A 88 1.82 1.55 21.80
CA ALA A 88 2.75 2.67 21.71
C ALA A 88 3.90 2.43 20.72
N GLN A 89 4.35 1.19 20.50
CA GLN A 89 5.33 0.87 19.46
C GLN A 89 4.74 1.01 18.06
N VAL A 90 3.57 0.40 17.79
CA VAL A 90 2.88 0.52 16.50
C VAL A 90 2.61 2.00 16.17
N ALA A 91 2.11 2.77 17.15
CA ALA A 91 1.91 4.20 17.02
C ALA A 91 3.17 5.00 16.67
N ARG A 92 4.38 4.54 17.03
CA ARG A 92 5.64 5.19 16.64
C ARG A 92 6.12 4.76 15.25
N ILE A 93 5.81 3.53 14.85
CA ILE A 93 6.17 3.00 13.52
C ILE A 93 5.36 3.71 12.43
N TYR A 94 4.07 3.92 12.69
CA TYR A 94 3.12 4.68 11.85
C TYR A 94 3.14 6.19 12.17
N ASP A 95 4.32 6.77 12.39
CA ASP A 95 4.49 8.22 12.55
C ASP A 95 4.12 8.94 11.24
N THR A 96 3.00 9.67 11.25
CA THR A 96 2.44 10.29 10.03
C THR A 96 3.39 11.30 9.40
N ASP A 97 4.19 11.98 10.23
CA ASP A 97 5.16 12.95 9.76
C ASP A 97 6.33 12.29 9.02
N ARG A 98 6.80 11.15 9.54
CA ARG A 98 7.79 10.32 8.87
C ARG A 98 7.24 9.75 7.56
N MET A 99 6.03 9.20 7.59
CA MET A 99 5.36 8.63 6.41
C MET A 99 5.24 9.66 5.29
N ARG A 100 4.74 10.87 5.59
CA ARG A 100 4.65 11.97 4.61
C ARG A 100 6.02 12.33 4.01
N ARG A 101 7.04 12.48 4.85
CA ARG A 101 8.41 12.81 4.38
C ARG A 101 9.01 11.69 3.53
N GLU A 102 8.65 10.43 3.78
CA GLU A 102 9.05 9.29 2.94
C GLU A 102 8.36 9.37 1.58
N MET A 103 7.05 9.62 1.55
CA MET A 103 6.30 9.83 0.31
C MET A 103 6.87 10.97 -0.55
N GLN A 104 7.05 12.15 0.03
CA GLN A 104 7.58 13.32 -0.68
C GLN A 104 9.00 13.09 -1.22
N ARG A 105 9.87 12.40 -0.46
CA ARG A 105 11.22 12.05 -0.92
C ARG A 105 11.19 11.00 -2.03
N GLY A 106 10.35 9.98 -1.89
CA GLY A 106 10.20 8.93 -2.89
C GLY A 106 9.71 9.46 -4.24
N MET A 107 8.76 10.39 -4.20
CA MET A 107 8.28 11.14 -5.36
C MET A 107 9.37 12.04 -5.95
N ALA A 108 10.04 12.86 -5.14
CA ALA A 108 11.10 13.76 -5.61
C ALA A 108 12.29 13.02 -6.25
N ALA A 109 12.56 11.79 -5.83
CA ALA A 109 13.61 10.95 -6.41
C ALA A 109 13.28 10.39 -7.80
N ARG A 110 12.02 10.46 -8.26
CA ARG A 110 11.52 9.76 -9.45
C ARG A 110 10.78 10.63 -10.44
N LEU A 111 10.25 11.77 -10.00
CA LEU A 111 9.59 12.72 -10.86
C LEU A 111 10.58 13.69 -11.49
N GLU A 112 10.27 14.13 -12.70
CA GLU A 112 10.97 15.19 -13.42
C GLU A 112 10.20 16.52 -13.30
N PRO A 113 10.86 17.69 -13.37
CA PRO A 113 10.18 18.98 -13.16
C PRO A 113 9.00 19.22 -14.11
N GLY A 114 9.13 18.83 -15.39
CA GLY A 114 8.05 19.01 -16.38
C GLY A 114 6.84 18.11 -16.15
N THR A 115 7.02 16.97 -15.47
CA THR A 115 5.93 16.05 -15.10
C THR A 115 5.05 16.65 -14.01
N ILE A 116 5.65 17.37 -13.05
CA ILE A 116 4.93 17.93 -11.90
C ILE A 116 3.89 18.97 -12.35
N ASP A 117 4.25 19.89 -13.23
CA ASP A 117 3.35 20.96 -13.70
C ASP A 117 2.12 20.41 -14.43
N ALA A 118 2.31 19.38 -15.27
CA ALA A 118 1.22 18.74 -16.00
C ALA A 118 0.25 17.99 -15.07
N LEU A 119 0.78 17.27 -14.08
CA LEU A 119 -0.03 16.56 -13.08
C LEU A 119 -0.78 17.54 -12.19
N LEU A 120 -0.13 18.61 -11.75
CA LEU A 120 -0.77 19.68 -10.96
C LEU A 120 -1.95 20.28 -11.72
N GLN A 121 -1.82 20.56 -13.02
CA GLN A 121 -2.91 21.07 -13.83
C GLN A 121 -4.16 20.18 -13.77
N PHE A 122 -3.99 18.85 -13.76
CA PHE A 122 -5.10 17.91 -13.63
C PHE A 122 -5.64 17.85 -12.20
N PHE A 123 -4.79 17.62 -11.19
CA PHE A 123 -5.23 17.41 -9.81
C PHE A 123 -5.78 18.69 -9.15
N GLU A 124 -5.41 19.88 -9.66
CA GLU A 124 -6.01 21.16 -9.29
C GLU A 124 -7.26 21.52 -10.13
N SER A 125 -7.71 20.67 -11.04
CA SER A 125 -9.02 20.84 -11.69
C SER A 125 -10.17 20.47 -10.75
N ASP A 126 -11.40 20.86 -11.10
CA ASP A 126 -12.59 20.44 -10.35
C ASP A 126 -12.76 18.92 -10.34
N LEU A 127 -12.42 18.25 -11.46
CA LEU A 127 -12.46 16.80 -11.57
C LEU A 127 -11.38 16.15 -10.69
N GLY A 128 -10.13 16.61 -10.79
CA GLY A 128 -9.00 16.07 -10.01
C GLY A 128 -9.24 16.16 -8.51
N ARG A 129 -9.66 17.34 -8.01
CA ARG A 129 -10.04 17.52 -6.59
C ARG A 129 -11.18 16.60 -6.16
N ARG A 130 -12.17 16.40 -7.04
CA ARG A 130 -13.31 15.53 -6.75
C ARG A 130 -12.87 14.07 -6.66
N ILE A 131 -12.03 13.60 -7.57
CA ILE A 131 -11.46 12.24 -7.57
C ILE A 131 -10.70 11.98 -6.27
N VAL A 132 -9.72 12.83 -5.94
CA VAL A 132 -8.91 12.68 -4.70
C VAL A 132 -9.80 12.72 -3.45
N GLY A 133 -10.79 13.61 -3.41
CA GLY A 133 -11.75 13.66 -2.31
C GLY A 133 -12.59 12.38 -2.18
N LEU A 134 -13.00 11.78 -3.29
CA LEU A 134 -13.76 10.52 -3.31
C LEU A 134 -12.89 9.34 -2.87
N GLU A 135 -11.65 9.24 -3.35
CA GLU A 135 -10.67 8.23 -2.97
C GLU A 135 -10.40 8.25 -1.45
N LEU A 136 -10.08 9.42 -0.89
CA LEU A 136 -9.87 9.60 0.54
C LEU A 136 -11.14 9.29 1.36
N SER A 137 -12.31 9.64 0.83
CA SER A 137 -13.59 9.36 1.48
C SER A 137 -13.88 7.87 1.51
N ALA A 138 -13.69 7.17 0.39
CA ALA A 138 -13.90 5.74 0.28
C ALA A 138 -12.95 4.98 1.21
N ARG A 139 -11.66 5.34 1.19
CA ARG A 139 -10.66 4.68 2.04
C ARG A 139 -10.96 4.85 3.53
N ARG A 140 -11.40 6.03 3.96
CA ARG A 140 -11.87 6.25 5.34
C ARG A 140 -13.14 5.47 5.66
N ALA A 141 -14.05 5.33 4.69
CA ALA A 141 -15.30 4.61 4.90
C ALA A 141 -15.08 3.10 5.06
N LEU A 142 -14.11 2.53 4.33
CA LEU A 142 -13.72 1.12 4.42
C LEU A 142 -13.07 0.72 5.75
N LEU A 143 -12.76 1.68 6.64
CA LEU A 143 -12.40 1.36 8.03
C LEU A 143 -13.58 0.77 8.84
N ASP A 144 -14.81 0.97 8.38
CA ASP A 144 -15.98 0.32 8.97
C ASP A 144 -16.17 -1.06 8.31
N PRO A 145 -16.09 -2.17 9.07
CA PRO A 145 -16.18 -3.52 8.49
C PRO A 145 -17.49 -3.80 7.75
N GLY A 146 -18.60 -3.14 8.15
CA GLY A 146 -19.88 -3.29 7.44
C GLY A 146 -19.91 -2.53 6.11
N VAL A 147 -19.11 -1.47 5.99
CA VAL A 147 -18.92 -0.75 4.72
C VAL A 147 -17.98 -1.51 3.80
N GLU A 148 -16.93 -2.11 4.35
CA GLU A 148 -16.01 -3.01 3.61
C GLU A 148 -16.78 -4.18 3.00
N GLU A 149 -17.49 -4.98 3.81
CA GLU A 149 -18.29 -6.13 3.34
C GLU A 149 -19.31 -5.72 2.26
N ALA A 150 -20.03 -4.61 2.47
CA ALA A 150 -20.99 -4.11 1.49
C ALA A 150 -20.34 -3.66 0.17
N SER A 151 -19.10 -3.16 0.22
CA SER A 151 -18.36 -2.73 -0.96
C SER A 151 -17.86 -3.90 -1.81
N GLU A 152 -17.44 -4.99 -1.15
CA GLU A 152 -17.04 -6.24 -1.79
C GLU A 152 -18.23 -6.90 -2.49
N GLU A 153 -19.39 -6.98 -1.81
CA GLU A 153 -20.63 -7.49 -2.39
C GLU A 153 -21.06 -6.66 -3.62
N ALA A 154 -20.99 -5.32 -3.51
CA ALA A 154 -21.37 -4.43 -4.61
C ALA A 154 -20.46 -4.58 -5.82
N ALA A 155 -19.14 -4.73 -5.62
CA ALA A 155 -18.19 -4.96 -6.71
C ALA A 155 -18.40 -6.33 -7.38
N ALA A 156 -18.66 -7.38 -6.58
CA ALA A 156 -18.96 -8.70 -7.10
C ALA A 156 -20.27 -8.73 -7.92
N GLU A 157 -21.31 -8.01 -7.48
CA GLU A 157 -22.56 -7.86 -8.25
C GLU A 157 -22.34 -7.08 -9.55
N LEU A 158 -21.56 -6.00 -9.49
CA LEU A 158 -21.22 -5.18 -10.66
C LEU A 158 -20.52 -6.04 -11.73
N GLU A 159 -19.55 -6.86 -11.34
CA GLU A 159 -18.87 -7.80 -12.23
C GLU A 159 -19.83 -8.87 -12.78
N ALA A 160 -20.58 -9.54 -11.90
CA ALA A 160 -21.45 -10.65 -12.28
C ALA A 160 -22.58 -10.23 -13.22
N SER A 161 -23.05 -8.98 -13.13
CA SER A 161 -24.08 -8.42 -14.00
C SER A 161 -23.57 -8.05 -15.41
N GLY A 162 -22.25 -7.99 -15.61
CA GLY A 162 -21.65 -7.50 -16.86
C GLY A 162 -21.93 -6.03 -17.13
N ASP A 163 -22.03 -5.22 -16.07
CA ASP A 163 -22.28 -3.78 -16.20
C ASP A 163 -21.09 -3.10 -16.92
N PRO A 164 -21.32 -2.26 -17.95
CA PRO A 164 -20.25 -1.53 -18.63
C PRO A 164 -19.35 -0.69 -17.71
N ARG A 165 -19.84 -0.30 -16.52
CA ARG A 165 -19.02 0.36 -15.50
C ARG A 165 -17.87 -0.52 -15.03
N PHE A 166 -18.07 -1.83 -14.90
CA PHE A 166 -17.00 -2.73 -14.48
C PHE A 166 -15.85 -2.73 -15.50
N ASP A 167 -16.15 -2.65 -16.80
CA ASP A 167 -15.13 -2.54 -17.84
C ASP A 167 -14.32 -1.23 -17.73
N LEU A 168 -14.94 -0.11 -17.35
CA LEU A 168 -14.22 1.15 -17.11
C LEU A 168 -13.28 1.04 -15.89
N LEU A 169 -13.73 0.42 -14.81
CA LEU A 169 -12.90 0.15 -13.63
C LEU A 169 -11.74 -0.78 -13.99
N ARG A 170 -12.01 -1.83 -14.76
CA ARG A 170 -10.97 -2.76 -15.25
C ARG A 170 -9.94 -2.04 -16.10
N SER A 171 -10.36 -1.18 -17.03
CA SER A 171 -9.42 -0.36 -17.82
C SER A 171 -8.57 0.57 -16.95
N PHE A 172 -9.14 1.18 -15.91
CA PHE A 172 -8.36 1.98 -14.96
C PHE A 172 -7.35 1.13 -14.17
N VAL A 173 -7.76 -0.05 -13.71
CA VAL A 173 -6.90 -1.02 -13.00
C VAL A 173 -5.74 -1.46 -13.89
N GLU A 174 -6.01 -1.79 -15.16
CA GLU A 174 -5.01 -2.23 -16.14
C GLU A 174 -4.04 -1.10 -16.50
N ALA A 175 -4.53 0.12 -16.74
CA ALA A 175 -3.71 1.28 -17.09
C ALA A 175 -2.69 1.67 -16.00
N ASN A 176 -3.03 1.41 -14.73
CA ASN A 176 -2.17 1.70 -13.58
C ASN A 176 -1.49 0.44 -13.01
N ASP A 177 -1.68 -0.72 -13.64
CA ASP A 177 -1.18 -2.03 -13.19
C ASP A 177 -1.47 -2.32 -11.70
N LEU A 178 -2.65 -1.89 -11.21
CA LEU A 178 -2.90 -1.78 -9.77
C LEU A 178 -2.80 -3.13 -9.06
N VAL A 179 -3.21 -4.24 -9.68
CA VAL A 179 -3.16 -5.55 -9.03
C VAL A 179 -1.72 -6.05 -8.93
N GLU A 180 -0.97 -6.11 -10.04
CA GLU A 180 0.42 -6.61 -10.02
C GLU A 180 1.31 -5.75 -9.14
N MET A 181 1.18 -4.44 -9.35
CA MET A 181 1.93 -3.50 -8.58
C MET A 181 1.45 -3.47 -7.15
N ASN A 182 0.29 -3.99 -6.74
CA ASN A 182 -0.04 -4.22 -5.33
C ASN A 182 0.57 -5.52 -4.79
N VAL A 183 0.41 -6.63 -5.51
CA VAL A 183 0.83 -7.96 -5.05
C VAL A 183 2.27 -8.00 -4.59
N VAL A 184 3.21 -7.52 -5.41
CA VAL A 184 4.57 -7.97 -5.15
C VAL A 184 5.28 -7.25 -4.01
N GLY A 185 4.76 -6.15 -3.50
CA GLY A 185 5.35 -5.49 -2.36
C GLY A 185 4.49 -5.62 -1.12
N ALA A 186 3.37 -6.33 -1.24
CA ALA A 186 2.86 -7.15 -0.15
C ALA A 186 3.87 -8.28 0.07
N LEU A 187 4.43 -8.88 -1.00
CA LEU A 187 5.54 -9.83 -0.88
C LEU A 187 6.82 -9.16 -0.32
N ASN A 188 7.21 -7.96 -0.76
CA ASN A 188 8.35 -7.21 -0.20
C ASN A 188 8.11 -6.87 1.28
N SER A 189 6.91 -6.43 1.64
CA SER A 189 6.53 -6.12 3.02
C SER A 189 6.56 -7.37 3.90
N ASN A 190 6.01 -8.49 3.43
CA ASN A 190 6.05 -9.78 4.13
C ASN A 190 7.49 -10.26 4.31
N TRP A 191 8.32 -10.15 3.27
CA TRP A 191 9.74 -10.45 3.36
C TRP A 191 10.45 -9.56 4.39
N ALA A 192 10.18 -8.25 4.37
CA ALA A 192 10.75 -7.32 5.32
C ALA A 192 10.30 -7.60 6.76
N PHE A 193 9.06 -8.04 6.96
CA PHE A 193 8.55 -8.48 8.26
C PHE A 193 9.30 -9.71 8.76
N TYR A 194 9.51 -10.72 7.92
CA TYR A 194 10.35 -11.90 8.24
C TYR A 194 11.78 -11.49 8.62
N GLN A 195 12.39 -10.58 7.86
CA GLN A 195 13.71 -10.03 8.19
C GLN A 195 13.72 -9.34 9.56
N GLY A 196 12.65 -8.59 9.88
CA GLY A 196 12.47 -7.95 11.17
C GLY A 196 12.38 -8.97 12.31
N LEU A 197 11.57 -10.01 12.13
CA LEU A 197 11.41 -11.10 13.09
C LEU A 197 12.72 -11.83 13.36
N ASP A 198 13.45 -12.19 12.30
CA ASP A 198 14.74 -12.87 12.40
C ASP A 198 15.79 -11.99 13.10
N ALA A 199 15.88 -10.71 12.72
CA ALA A 199 16.76 -9.74 13.38
C ALA A 199 16.43 -9.54 14.87
N GLY A 200 15.15 -9.71 15.24
CA GLY A 200 14.68 -9.70 16.62
C GLY A 200 14.82 -11.04 17.36
N GLY A 201 15.37 -12.07 16.71
CA GLY A 201 15.60 -13.38 17.31
C GLY A 201 14.37 -14.30 17.38
N ALA A 202 13.27 -13.98 16.69
CA ALA A 202 12.02 -14.74 16.79
C ALA A 202 12.14 -16.22 16.38
N PHE A 203 13.12 -16.55 15.53
CA PHE A 203 13.31 -17.90 15.01
C PHE A 203 14.49 -18.65 15.65
N ASP A 204 15.33 -18.03 16.48
CA ASP A 204 16.55 -18.66 17.04
C ASP A 204 17.43 -19.39 16.00
N GLY A 205 17.47 -18.90 14.75
CA GLY A 205 18.18 -19.53 13.63
C GLY A 205 17.56 -20.84 13.11
N GLN A 206 16.33 -21.16 13.50
CA GLN A 206 15.60 -22.36 13.07
C GLN A 206 15.01 -22.24 11.67
N LEU A 207 14.82 -21.01 11.17
CA LEU A 207 14.25 -20.73 9.86
C LEU A 207 15.32 -20.08 8.97
N THR A 208 15.63 -20.69 7.83
CA THR A 208 16.61 -20.15 6.88
C THR A 208 15.98 -19.07 6.00
N GLU A 209 16.82 -18.19 5.43
CA GLU A 209 16.38 -17.20 4.43
C GLU A 209 15.64 -17.84 3.24
N GLU A 210 16.14 -18.97 2.73
CA GLU A 210 15.48 -19.71 1.64
C GLU A 210 14.07 -20.20 2.04
N GLN A 211 13.90 -20.65 3.29
CA GLN A 211 12.60 -21.09 3.79
C GLN A 211 11.63 -19.90 3.96
N MET A 212 12.11 -18.78 4.53
CA MET A 212 11.31 -17.56 4.65
C MET A 212 10.84 -17.05 3.28
N LEU A 213 11.73 -17.03 2.28
CA LEU A 213 11.37 -16.64 0.91
C LEU A 213 10.35 -17.61 0.29
N ALA A 214 10.51 -18.92 0.50
CA ALA A 214 9.55 -19.91 0.02
C ALA A 214 8.16 -19.72 0.65
N ASP A 215 8.10 -19.41 1.96
CA ASP A 215 6.85 -19.14 2.68
C ASP A 215 6.17 -17.85 2.21
N VAL A 216 6.94 -16.80 1.88
CA VAL A 216 6.40 -15.57 1.27
C VAL A 216 5.83 -15.86 -0.12
N TRP A 217 6.60 -16.55 -0.98
CA TRP A 217 6.16 -16.90 -2.33
C TRP A 217 4.93 -17.81 -2.36
N ALA A 218 4.79 -18.70 -1.39
CA ALA A 218 3.63 -19.58 -1.28
C ALA A 218 2.30 -18.82 -1.06
N GLN A 219 2.35 -17.55 -0.65
CA GLN A 219 1.17 -16.71 -0.41
C GLN A 219 0.76 -15.87 -1.63
N GLU A 220 1.54 -15.87 -2.71
CA GLU A 220 1.33 -14.97 -3.86
C GLU A 220 -0.07 -15.07 -4.47
N GLU A 221 -0.56 -16.30 -4.73
CA GLU A 221 -1.88 -16.52 -5.34
C GLU A 221 -3.02 -15.98 -4.47
N GLN A 222 -2.92 -16.18 -3.15
CA GLN A 222 -3.91 -15.69 -2.19
C GLN A 222 -3.88 -14.16 -2.11
N ILE A 223 -2.69 -13.58 -1.94
CA ILE A 223 -2.49 -12.13 -1.90
C ILE A 223 -3.06 -11.48 -3.17
N ARG A 224 -2.86 -12.10 -4.33
CA ARG A 224 -3.40 -11.63 -5.60
C ARG A 224 -4.92 -11.62 -5.65
N ALA A 225 -5.56 -12.69 -5.19
CA ALA A 225 -7.01 -12.76 -5.15
C ALA A 225 -7.59 -11.69 -4.23
N GLU A 226 -7.07 -11.59 -3.01
CA GLU A 226 -7.51 -10.61 -2.00
C GLU A 226 -7.26 -9.16 -2.47
N THR A 227 -6.08 -8.90 -3.05
CA THR A 227 -5.74 -7.59 -3.63
C THR A 227 -6.71 -7.20 -4.74
N ARG A 228 -7.03 -8.15 -5.64
CA ARG A 228 -7.95 -7.89 -6.74
C ARG A 228 -9.32 -7.51 -6.21
N ASP A 229 -9.87 -8.31 -5.30
CA ASP A 229 -11.21 -8.11 -4.77
C ASP A 229 -11.31 -6.78 -4.02
N TRP A 230 -10.31 -6.47 -3.19
CA TRP A 230 -10.23 -5.19 -2.48
C TRP A 230 -10.12 -3.99 -3.45
N VAL A 231 -9.27 -4.07 -4.48
CA VAL A 231 -9.11 -2.98 -5.46
C VAL A 231 -10.42 -2.68 -6.17
N TYR A 232 -11.17 -3.70 -6.61
CA TYR A 232 -12.46 -3.47 -7.26
C TYR A 232 -13.54 -2.97 -6.29
N ALA A 233 -13.57 -3.45 -5.05
CA ALA A 233 -14.45 -2.95 -4.00
C ALA A 233 -14.21 -1.46 -3.72
N TYR A 234 -12.95 -1.09 -3.50
CA TYR A 234 -12.52 0.28 -3.26
C TYR A 234 -12.84 1.21 -4.43
N LEU A 235 -12.44 0.86 -5.66
CA LEU A 235 -12.66 1.71 -6.83
C LEU A 235 -14.14 1.78 -7.22
N GLY A 236 -14.87 0.68 -7.06
CA GLY A 236 -16.31 0.62 -7.26
C GLY A 236 -17.04 1.60 -6.33
N MET A 237 -16.64 1.67 -5.06
CA MET A 237 -17.16 2.64 -4.10
C MET A 237 -16.71 4.07 -4.40
N ALA A 238 -15.39 4.28 -4.57
CA ALA A 238 -14.80 5.60 -4.75
C ALA A 238 -15.34 6.30 -6.00
N TYR A 239 -15.44 5.59 -7.11
CA TYR A 239 -15.83 6.17 -8.39
C TYR A 239 -17.31 6.05 -8.71
N GLN A 240 -18.12 5.47 -7.82
CA GLN A 240 -19.58 5.43 -7.96
C GLN A 240 -20.17 6.80 -8.33
N PRO A 241 -19.72 7.94 -7.75
CA PRO A 241 -20.30 9.24 -8.07
C PRO A 241 -19.82 9.86 -9.39
N LEU A 242 -18.77 9.31 -10.02
CA LEU A 242 -18.24 9.81 -11.28
C LEU A 242 -19.10 9.35 -12.46
N SER A 243 -19.25 10.19 -13.47
CA SER A 243 -19.77 9.77 -14.77
C SER A 243 -18.77 8.85 -15.50
N ASP A 244 -19.23 8.15 -16.52
CA ASP A 244 -18.38 7.29 -17.36
C ASP A 244 -17.27 8.10 -18.03
N ASP A 245 -17.61 9.28 -18.56
CA ASP A 245 -16.67 10.19 -19.22
C ASP A 245 -15.62 10.74 -18.26
N GLU A 246 -15.99 11.02 -17.01
CA GLU A 246 -15.05 11.47 -15.96
C GLU A 246 -14.05 10.37 -15.59
N LEU A 247 -14.52 9.13 -15.42
CA LEU A 247 -13.64 7.99 -15.15
C LEU A 247 -12.73 7.69 -16.35
N ALA A 248 -13.25 7.75 -17.57
CA ALA A 248 -12.46 7.59 -18.79
C ALA A 248 -11.40 8.69 -18.94
N ALA A 249 -11.72 9.93 -18.58
CA ALA A 249 -10.75 11.02 -18.58
C ALA A 249 -9.63 10.80 -17.56
N TYR A 250 -9.94 10.18 -16.41
CA TYR A 250 -8.91 9.83 -15.43
C TYR A 250 -8.02 8.68 -15.91
N THR A 251 -8.61 7.62 -16.48
CA THR A 251 -7.84 6.54 -17.13
C THR A 251 -6.92 7.10 -18.23
N ALA A 252 -7.41 8.04 -19.05
CA ALA A 252 -6.60 8.66 -20.09
C ALA A 252 -5.41 9.46 -19.54
N LEU A 253 -5.51 10.04 -18.34
CA LEU A 253 -4.37 10.63 -17.65
C LEU A 253 -3.34 9.55 -17.27
N SER A 254 -3.80 8.43 -16.70
CA SER A 254 -2.92 7.31 -16.31
C SER A 254 -2.12 6.75 -17.48
N GLU A 255 -2.67 6.81 -18.70
CA GLU A 255 -2.02 6.37 -19.94
C GLU A 255 -1.05 7.40 -20.55
N THR A 256 -0.92 8.61 -19.99
CA THR A 256 0.10 9.57 -20.45
C THR A 256 1.46 9.27 -19.83
N PRO A 257 2.57 9.70 -20.46
CA PRO A 257 3.90 9.56 -19.86
C PRO A 257 4.01 10.18 -18.45
N GLU A 258 3.30 11.27 -18.20
CA GLU A 258 3.25 11.93 -16.90
C GLU A 258 2.44 11.12 -15.88
N GLY A 259 1.32 10.52 -16.28
CA GLY A 259 0.52 9.61 -15.44
C GLY A 259 1.27 8.33 -15.08
N GLU A 260 1.93 7.70 -16.05
CA GLU A 260 2.79 6.53 -15.82
C GLU A 260 3.93 6.87 -14.84
N ALA A 261 4.58 8.03 -15.03
CA ALA A 261 5.64 8.50 -14.15
C ALA A 261 5.12 8.78 -12.72
N LEU A 262 3.92 9.37 -12.59
CA LEU A 262 3.28 9.54 -11.28
C LEU A 262 3.01 8.20 -10.60
N ASN A 263 2.41 7.27 -11.34
CA ASN A 263 2.05 5.95 -10.83
C ASN A 263 3.31 5.24 -10.32
N ALA A 264 4.37 5.17 -11.14
CA ALA A 264 5.65 4.59 -10.75
C ALA A 264 6.27 5.28 -9.52
N ALA A 265 6.20 6.61 -9.44
CA ALA A 265 6.74 7.37 -8.31
C ALA A 265 5.97 7.11 -7.00
N LEU A 266 4.63 7.07 -7.05
CA LEU A 266 3.78 6.79 -5.90
C LEU A 266 4.01 5.37 -5.38
N PHE A 267 3.93 4.37 -6.25
CA PHE A 267 4.10 2.97 -5.86
C PHE A 267 5.48 2.70 -5.24
N ALA A 268 6.54 3.25 -5.83
CA ALA A 268 7.88 3.07 -5.29
C ALA A 268 8.08 3.81 -3.95
N ALA A 269 7.42 4.95 -3.75
CA ALA A 269 7.45 5.66 -2.47
C ALA A 269 6.68 4.89 -1.37
N PHE A 270 5.52 4.33 -1.72
CA PHE A 270 4.76 3.44 -0.83
C PHE A 270 5.54 2.17 -0.47
N ASP A 271 6.14 1.48 -1.45
CA ASP A 271 6.94 0.26 -1.23
C ASP A 271 8.10 0.51 -0.25
N GLU A 272 8.84 1.61 -0.39
CA GLU A 272 9.92 1.98 0.53
C GLU A 272 9.39 2.20 1.96
N MET A 273 8.27 2.93 2.09
CA MET A 273 7.63 3.20 3.37
C MET A 273 7.12 1.91 4.04
N PHE A 274 6.45 1.02 3.30
CA PHE A 274 5.87 -0.20 3.86
C PHE A 274 6.88 -1.29 4.13
N THR A 275 7.91 -1.42 3.29
CA THR A 275 9.07 -2.29 3.57
C THR A 275 9.70 -1.92 4.91
N ARG A 276 9.85 -0.62 5.18
CA ARG A 276 10.35 -0.12 6.47
C ARG A 276 9.37 -0.41 7.61
N ILE A 277 8.10 -0.05 7.48
CA ILE A 277 7.07 -0.29 8.50
C ILE A 277 7.03 -1.78 8.87
N SER A 278 6.98 -2.66 7.87
CA SER A 278 6.91 -4.10 8.05
C SER A 278 8.15 -4.65 8.73
N ARG A 279 9.36 -4.19 8.36
CA ARG A 279 10.58 -4.57 9.08
C ARG A 279 10.57 -4.12 10.54
N GLU A 280 10.15 -2.88 10.80
CA GLU A 280 10.06 -2.35 12.16
C GLU A 280 9.00 -3.08 12.99
N LEU A 281 7.86 -3.45 12.40
CA LEU A 281 6.84 -4.28 13.03
C LEU A 281 7.34 -5.69 13.34
N GLY A 282 8.06 -6.33 12.41
CA GLY A 282 8.64 -7.65 12.65
C GLY A 282 9.65 -7.63 13.80
N LEU A 283 10.54 -6.62 13.81
CA LEU A 283 11.50 -6.42 14.89
C LEU A 283 10.80 -6.18 16.23
N ALA A 284 9.76 -5.35 16.23
CA ALA A 284 8.95 -5.07 17.41
C ALA A 284 8.26 -6.36 17.92
N ALA A 285 7.56 -7.09 17.04
CA ALA A 285 6.81 -8.30 17.36
C ALA A 285 7.70 -9.38 17.98
N ALA A 286 8.92 -9.57 17.47
CA ALA A 286 9.88 -10.52 18.01
C ALA A 286 10.13 -10.33 19.52
N THR A 287 10.22 -9.06 19.98
CA THR A 287 10.44 -8.76 21.41
C THR A 287 9.29 -9.23 22.30
N PHE A 288 8.05 -9.16 21.81
CA PHE A 288 6.86 -9.62 22.55
C PHE A 288 6.64 -11.14 22.44
N MET A 289 7.06 -11.76 21.33
CA MET A 289 7.06 -13.21 21.17
C MET A 289 8.00 -13.89 22.17
N ALA A 290 9.20 -13.35 22.36
CA ALA A 290 10.20 -13.86 23.30
C ALA A 290 9.75 -13.77 24.78
N GLY A 291 8.74 -12.96 25.11
CA GLY A 291 8.21 -12.80 26.46
C GLY A 291 9.13 -11.99 27.39
N GLU A 292 9.99 -11.13 26.84
CA GLU A 292 10.81 -10.23 27.64
C GLU A 292 9.95 -9.09 28.21
N ASP A 293 9.45 -9.28 29.44
CA ASP A 293 9.08 -8.18 30.32
C ASP A 293 10.36 -7.39 30.65
N ILE A 294 10.66 -6.36 29.87
CA ILE A 294 11.65 -5.33 30.23
C ILE A 294 10.96 -4.18 30.96
#